data_AF-A0AAN7TRM8-F1
#
_entry.id   AF-A0AAN7TRM8-F1
#
_cell.length_a   1.000
_cell.length_b   1.000
_cell.length_c   1.000
_cell.angle_alpha   90.00
_cell.angle_beta   90.00
_cell.angle_gamma   90.00
#
_symmetry.space_group_name_H-M   'P 1'
#
loop_
_entity.id
_entity.type
_entity.pdbx_description
1 polymer ?
#
loop_
_entity_poly.entity_id
_entity_poly.type
_entity_poly.pdbx_seq_one_letter_code
_entity_poly.pdbx_strand_id
1 'polypeptide(L)'
;MESLHETGLLSRVPGSKATQKTAPCPISFQEQEVEETMTKMLEQQDMDRRMYIVREIIAIGTDGWGSFERYDGVVAEANEMEAKALSYAESQLERDMTEQHWPFDDFDEDG
;
A
#
# COMPACT_ATOMS: atom_id res chain seq x y z
N MET A 1 22.81 -6.73 29.36
CA MET A 1 21.72 -5.75 29.16
C MET A 1 20.68 -6.42 28.29
N GLU A 2 19.44 -6.32 28.75
CA GLU A 2 18.36 -7.29 28.61
C GLU A 2 17.92 -7.60 27.18
N SER A 3 17.72 -8.90 26.92
CA SER A 3 16.92 -9.41 25.81
C SER A 3 15.49 -9.57 26.31
N LEU A 4 14.58 -8.73 25.83
CA LEU A 4 13.15 -8.83 26.13
C LEU A 4 12.52 -9.81 25.13
N HIS A 5 12.44 -11.07 25.52
CA HIS A 5 11.44 -11.98 24.96
C HIS A 5 10.12 -11.73 25.70
N GLU A 6 9.20 -11.01 25.06
CA GLU A 6 7.84 -10.86 25.57
C GLU A 6 7.02 -12.09 25.16
N THR A 7 7.01 -13.10 26.02
CA THR A 7 6.08 -14.22 25.93
C THR A 7 4.79 -13.84 26.66
N GLY A 8 3.78 -13.45 25.89
CA GLY A 8 2.42 -13.26 26.37
C GLY A 8 1.88 -14.55 27.02
N LEU A 9 1.70 -14.48 28.33
CA LEU A 9 1.24 -15.56 29.20
C LEU A 9 -0.27 -15.83 28.96
N LEU A 10 -0.60 -16.88 28.21
CA LEU A 10 -1.95 -17.47 28.27
C LEU A 10 -1.97 -18.52 29.41
N SER A 11 -2.66 -18.19 30.49
CA SER A 11 -2.77 -19.04 31.68
C SER A 11 -3.43 -20.37 31.35
N ARG A 12 -2.79 -21.48 31.75
CA ARG A 12 -3.28 -22.84 31.58
C ARG A 12 -4.33 -23.17 32.65
N VAL A 13 -5.59 -23.33 32.24
CA VAL A 13 -6.65 -23.93 33.08
C VAL A 13 -6.46 -25.46 33.11
N PRO A 14 -6.45 -26.13 34.27
CA PRO A 14 -6.40 -27.57 34.34
C PRO A 14 -7.81 -28.15 34.27
N GLY A 15 -8.18 -28.73 33.13
CA GLY A 15 -9.48 -29.38 32.95
C GLY A 15 -9.43 -30.50 31.91
N SER A 16 -9.63 -31.72 32.39
CA SER A 16 -10.00 -32.96 31.69
C SER A 16 -9.20 -33.41 30.46
N LYS A 17 -8.60 -34.61 30.56
CA LYS A 17 -8.15 -35.40 29.40
C LYS A 17 -9.36 -35.82 28.56
N ALA A 18 -9.89 -34.91 27.76
CA ALA A 18 -10.59 -35.26 26.53
C ALA A 18 -9.58 -35.07 25.40
N THR A 19 -9.23 -36.15 24.71
CA THR A 19 -8.48 -36.08 23.46
C THR A 19 -9.42 -35.50 22.41
N GLN A 20 -9.68 -34.19 22.48
CA GLN A 20 -10.38 -33.47 21.44
C GLN A 20 -9.47 -33.50 20.23
N LYS A 21 -9.77 -34.38 19.27
CA LYS A 21 -9.23 -34.28 17.92
C LYS A 21 -9.76 -32.97 17.36
N THR A 22 -8.98 -31.90 17.47
CA THR A 22 -9.26 -30.65 16.79
C THR A 22 -9.30 -30.98 15.31
N ALA A 23 -10.48 -30.80 14.69
CA ALA A 23 -10.57 -30.91 13.24
C ALA A 23 -9.54 -29.97 12.61
N PRO A 24 -8.83 -30.40 11.55
CA PRO A 24 -7.92 -29.50 10.85
C PRO A 24 -8.67 -28.24 10.43
N CYS A 25 -7.97 -27.10 10.42
CA CYS A 25 -8.54 -25.85 9.93
C CYS A 25 -9.14 -26.11 8.54
N PRO A 26 -10.42 -25.76 8.29
CA PRO A 26 -11.06 -26.02 7.01
C PRO A 26 -10.47 -25.17 5.87
N ILE A 27 -9.62 -24.21 6.20
CA ILE A 27 -8.93 -23.32 5.26
C ILE A 27 -7.44 -23.68 5.28
N SER A 28 -6.91 -23.94 4.09
CA SER A 28 -5.49 -24.13 3.82
C SER A 28 -5.12 -23.37 2.57
N PHE A 29 -3.95 -22.74 2.58
CA PHE A 29 -3.38 -22.07 1.41
C PHE A 29 -2.32 -22.95 0.80
N GLN A 30 -2.17 -22.86 -0.53
CA GLN A 30 -1.03 -23.46 -1.20
C GLN A 30 0.23 -22.68 -0.83
N GLU A 31 1.37 -23.36 -0.70
CA GLU A 31 2.65 -22.69 -0.36
C GLU A 31 2.99 -21.59 -1.37
N GLN A 32 2.71 -21.83 -2.65
CA GLN A 32 2.85 -20.84 -3.71
C GLN A 32 1.98 -19.59 -3.49
N GLU A 33 0.72 -19.74 -3.04
CA GLU A 33 -0.16 -18.60 -2.78
C GLU A 33 0.37 -17.72 -1.65
N VAL A 34 0.98 -18.35 -0.63
CA VAL A 34 1.63 -17.64 0.49
C VAL A 34 2.82 -16.84 -0.03
N GLU A 35 3.70 -17.46 -0.82
CA GLU A 35 4.88 -16.80 -1.39
C GLU A 35 4.51 -15.62 -2.31
N GLU A 36 3.54 -15.82 -3.21
CA GLU A 36 3.03 -14.76 -4.08
C GLU A 36 2.42 -13.60 -3.28
N THR A 37 1.69 -13.90 -2.21
CA THR A 37 1.09 -12.88 -1.35
C THR A 37 2.16 -12.07 -0.63
N MET A 38 3.19 -12.73 -0.10
CA MET A 38 4.29 -12.06 0.58
C MET A 38 5.10 -11.18 -0.40
N THR A 39 5.26 -11.63 -1.64
CA THR A 39 5.93 -10.85 -2.69
C THR A 39 5.17 -9.57 -3.00
N LYS A 40 3.85 -9.67 -3.25
CA LYS A 40 2.97 -8.51 -3.47
C LYS A 40 2.96 -7.54 -2.30
N MET A 41 3.02 -8.05 -1.06
CA MET A 41 3.11 -7.20 0.13
C MET A 41 4.39 -6.35 0.12
N LEU A 42 5.53 -6.91 -0.30
CA LEU A 42 6.78 -6.17 -0.40
C LEU A 42 6.75 -5.13 -1.52
N GLU A 43 6.18 -5.48 -2.68
CA GLU A 43 5.97 -4.56 -3.80
C GLU A 43 5.08 -3.39 -3.38
N GLN A 44 3.97 -3.67 -2.68
CA GLN A 44 3.06 -2.64 -2.17
C GLN A 44 3.76 -1.70 -1.18
N GLN A 45 4.56 -2.23 -0.24
CA GLN A 45 5.29 -1.39 0.72
C GLN A 45 6.29 -0.44 0.04
N ASP A 46 6.91 -0.88 -1.04
CA ASP A 46 7.81 -0.03 -1.83
C ASP A 46 7.02 1.06 -2.58
N MET A 47 5.89 0.69 -3.21
CA MET A 47 5.00 1.67 -3.85
C MET A 47 4.48 2.70 -2.86
N ASP A 48 4.04 2.28 -1.66
CA ASP A 48 3.54 3.18 -0.61
C ASP A 48 4.61 4.19 -0.18
N ARG A 49 5.87 3.73 -0.05
CA ARG A 49 7.01 4.61 0.26
C ARG A 49 7.25 5.64 -0.85
N ARG A 50 7.21 5.21 -2.11
CA ARG A 50 7.39 6.12 -3.26
C ARG A 50 6.25 7.14 -3.33
N MET A 51 5.02 6.69 -3.10
CA MET A 51 3.85 7.56 -3.09
C MET A 51 3.90 8.60 -1.96
N TYR A 52 4.38 8.21 -0.77
CA TYR A 52 4.64 9.15 0.32
C TYR A 52 5.60 10.26 -0.13
N ILE A 53 6.73 9.91 -0.75
CA ILE A 53 7.71 10.91 -1.22
C ILE A 53 7.09 11.85 -2.25
N VAL A 54 6.32 11.32 -3.20
CA VAL A 54 5.66 12.14 -4.22
C VAL A 54 4.65 13.12 -3.61
N ARG A 55 3.82 12.65 -2.66
CA ARG A 55 2.86 13.50 -1.94
C ARG A 55 3.54 14.64 -1.18
N GLU A 56 4.66 14.37 -0.53
CA GLU A 56 5.44 15.39 0.18
C GLU A 56 6.01 16.46 -0.78
N ILE A 57 6.43 16.05 -1.98
CA ILE A 57 6.93 16.98 -3.02
C ILE A 57 5.80 17.89 -3.51
N ILE A 58 4.64 17.31 -3.83
CA ILE A 58 3.47 18.05 -4.35
C ILE A 58 2.79 18.86 -3.24
N ALA A 59 3.09 18.57 -1.96
CA ALA A 59 2.47 19.14 -0.77
C ALA A 59 0.98 18.79 -0.62
N ILE A 60 0.66 17.52 -0.87
CA ILE A 60 -0.68 16.94 -0.71
C ILE A 60 -0.68 15.98 0.49
N GLY A 61 -1.72 16.07 1.33
CA GLY A 61 -1.93 15.17 2.45
C GLY A 61 -2.27 13.72 2.04
N THR A 62 -2.27 12.82 3.02
CA THR A 62 -2.76 11.44 2.80
C THR A 62 -4.26 11.38 2.49
N ASP A 63 -4.99 12.43 2.86
CA ASP A 63 -6.41 12.65 2.58
C ASP A 63 -6.67 13.24 1.18
N GLY A 64 -5.60 13.54 0.42
CA GLY A 64 -5.70 14.10 -0.92
C GLY A 64 -5.81 15.62 -0.96
N TRP A 65 -5.78 16.31 0.18
CA TRP A 65 -5.96 17.77 0.23
C TRP A 65 -4.63 18.52 0.34
N GLY A 66 -4.55 19.68 -0.32
CA GLY A 66 -3.50 20.68 -0.15
C GLY A 66 -3.99 21.92 0.62
N SER A 67 -3.08 22.84 0.95
CA SER A 67 -3.47 24.16 1.49
C SER A 67 -4.13 25.00 0.41
N PHE A 68 -5.27 25.61 0.73
CA PHE A 68 -6.03 26.47 -0.18
C PHE A 68 -5.18 27.62 -0.72
N GLU A 69 -4.34 28.22 0.12
CA GLU A 69 -3.45 29.32 -0.25
C GLU A 69 -2.39 28.94 -1.30
N ARG A 70 -2.13 27.64 -1.45
CA ARG A 70 -1.13 27.10 -2.38
C ARG A 70 -1.76 26.26 -3.50
N TYR A 71 -3.08 26.26 -3.64
CA TYR A 71 -3.81 25.38 -4.56
C TYR A 71 -3.21 25.39 -5.97
N ASP A 72 -3.06 26.56 -6.59
CA ASP A 72 -2.51 26.68 -7.96
C ASP A 72 -1.08 26.13 -8.06
N GLY A 73 -0.28 26.29 -7.00
CA GLY A 73 1.07 25.74 -6.94
C GLY A 73 1.08 24.23 -6.79
N VAL A 74 0.19 23.68 -5.95
CA VAL A 74 0.00 22.23 -5.77
C VAL A 74 -0.44 21.58 -7.08
N VAL A 75 -1.38 22.18 -7.81
CA VAL A 75 -1.82 21.71 -9.13
C VAL A 75 -0.67 21.76 -10.14
N ALA A 76 0.12 22.84 -10.15
CA ALA A 76 1.28 22.94 -11.05
C ALA A 76 2.33 21.85 -10.77
N GLU A 77 2.63 21.57 -9.51
CA GLU A 77 3.57 20.50 -9.12
C GLU A 77 3.05 19.10 -9.47
N ALA A 78 1.74 18.86 -9.32
CA ALA A 78 1.11 17.60 -9.74
C ALA A 78 1.26 17.37 -11.24
N ASN A 79 0.97 18.39 -12.05
CA ASN A 79 1.13 18.34 -13.51
C ASN A 79 2.61 18.19 -13.94
N GLU A 80 3.54 18.84 -13.23
CA GLU A 80 4.97 18.66 -13.49
C GLU A 80 5.42 17.23 -13.18
N MET A 81 4.90 16.63 -12.11
CA MET A 81 5.21 15.25 -11.74
C MET A 81 4.67 14.25 -12.78
N GLU A 82 3.47 14.49 -13.32
CA GLU A 82 2.91 13.70 -14.41
C GLU A 82 3.79 13.77 -15.66
N ALA A 83 4.18 14.98 -16.06
CA ALA A 83 5.07 15.19 -17.22
C ALA A 83 6.42 14.47 -17.03
N LYS A 84 6.98 14.47 -15.81
CA LYS A 84 8.18 13.70 -15.48
C LYS A 84 7.93 12.20 -15.62
N ALA A 85 6.84 11.67 -15.08
CA ALA A 85 6.49 10.26 -15.21
C ALA A 85 6.37 9.82 -16.67
N LEU A 86 5.68 10.61 -17.50
CA LEU A 86 5.56 10.37 -18.94
C LEU A 86 6.90 10.43 -19.69
N SER A 87 7.82 11.28 -19.24
CA SER A 87 9.17 11.37 -19.83
C SER A 87 10.02 10.12 -19.56
N TYR A 88 9.76 9.43 -18.44
CA TYR A 88 10.45 8.18 -18.08
C TYR A 88 9.80 6.93 -18.68
N ALA A 89 8.58 7.03 -19.22
CA ALA A 89 7.91 5.90 -19.83
C ALA A 89 8.68 5.38 -21.07
N GLU A 90 9.00 4.09 -21.03
CA GLU A 90 9.80 3.39 -22.05
C GLU A 90 8.91 2.84 -23.17
N SER A 91 7.61 2.63 -22.90
CA SER A 91 6.67 2.09 -23.86
C SER A 91 5.42 2.94 -24.05
N GLN A 92 4.71 2.74 -25.17
CA GLN A 92 3.42 3.40 -25.39
C GLN A 92 2.39 2.94 -24.36
N LEU A 93 2.40 1.66 -24.00
CA LEU A 93 1.52 1.13 -22.96
C LEU A 93 1.73 1.84 -21.63
N GLU A 94 2.98 2.09 -21.22
CA GLU A 94 3.27 2.82 -19.98
C GLU A 94 2.78 4.27 -20.01
N ARG A 95 2.93 4.96 -21.16
CA ARG A 95 2.37 6.31 -21.35
C ARG A 95 0.85 6.28 -21.22
N ASP A 96 0.20 5.41 -21.98
CA ASP A 96 -1.26 5.27 -22.00
C ASP A 96 -1.81 4.95 -20.60
N MET A 97 -1.13 4.07 -19.85
CA MET A 97 -1.50 3.73 -18.47
C MET A 97 -1.25 4.88 -17.49
N THR A 98 -0.20 5.68 -17.70
CA THR A 98 0.08 6.85 -16.86
C THR A 98 -0.97 7.93 -17.07
N GLU A 99 -1.30 8.26 -18.33
CA GLU A 99 -2.30 9.26 -18.69
C GLU A 99 -3.71 8.86 -18.21
N GLN A 100 -4.09 7.58 -18.32
CA GLN A 100 -5.43 7.11 -17.94
C GLN A 100 -5.64 6.93 -16.42
N HIS A 101 -4.55 6.76 -15.67
CA HIS A 101 -4.62 6.38 -14.26
C HIS A 101 -3.76 7.26 -13.36
N TRP A 102 -3.53 8.51 -13.77
CA TRP A 102 -2.74 9.43 -12.98
C TRP A 102 -3.37 9.62 -11.58
N PRO A 103 -2.67 9.28 -10.48
CA PRO A 103 -3.29 9.24 -9.15
C PRO A 103 -3.75 10.58 -8.57
N PHE A 104 -3.36 11.69 -9.22
CA PHE A 104 -3.65 13.05 -8.78
C PHE A 104 -4.49 13.83 -9.79
N ASP A 105 -4.87 13.21 -10.90
CA ASP A 105 -5.89 13.79 -11.76
C ASP A 105 -7.23 13.61 -11.06
N ASP A 106 -8.05 14.66 -11.03
CA ASP A 106 -9.38 14.56 -10.45
C ASP A 106 -10.18 13.57 -11.30
N PHE A 107 -10.85 12.63 -10.66
CA PHE A 107 -11.73 11.75 -11.42
C PHE A 107 -12.93 12.62 -11.84
N ASP A 108 -13.16 12.81 -13.14
CA ASP A 108 -14.38 13.46 -13.63
C ASP A 108 -15.60 12.67 -13.09
N GLU A 109 -16.17 13.11 -11.97
CA GLU A 109 -17.38 12.54 -11.38
C GLU A 109 -18.65 12.95 -12.16
N ASP A 110 -18.48 13.62 -13.30
CA ASP A 110 -19.53 14.01 -14.23
C ASP A 110 -20.06 12.79 -15.02
N GLY A 111 -20.90 11.99 -14.34
CA GLY A 111 -21.73 10.92 -14.90
C GLY A 111 -23.13 11.37 -15.33
#